data_AF-A0A3M1FLC2-F1
#
_entry.id   AF-A0A3M1FLC2-F1
#
_cell.length_a   1.000
_cell.length_b   1.000
_cell.length_c   1.000
_cell.angle_alpha   90.00
_cell.angle_beta   90.00
_cell.angle_gamma   90.00
#
_symmetry.space_group_name_H-M   'P 1'
#
loop_
_entity.id
_entity.type
_entity.pdbx_description
1 polymer ?
#
loop_
_entity_poly.entity_id
_entity_poly.type
_entity_poly.pdbx_seq_one_letter_code
_entity_poly.pdbx_strand_id
1 'polypeptide(L)'
;MYGKRGSELKILVTGSAKLDFYRYSGDSLQGRYFFYRLHPFSVAELKISSLKALKKLLELSGFPEPYLSNSKREFARWTRQYRSLIIREDLKDLERTTELNKIELLSLRLPELVGSPLSLNSLREDLNVSHRAVTSWCNILERLYFIFRLSPFGAPSIKAVKKERKHYLYN
;
A
#
# COMPACT_ATOMS: atom_id res chain seq x y z
N MET A 1 -27.48 -24.77 -31.57
CA MET A 1 -28.58 -24.67 -30.59
C MET A 1 -28.28 -23.52 -29.64
N TYR A 2 -29.20 -22.56 -29.57
CA TYR A 2 -29.15 -21.40 -28.69
C TYR A 2 -29.12 -21.82 -27.21
N GLY A 3 -28.14 -21.32 -26.46
CA GLY A 3 -28.11 -21.36 -25.00
C GLY A 3 -28.07 -19.94 -24.43
N LYS A 4 -29.20 -19.23 -24.49
CA LYS A 4 -29.43 -17.97 -23.77
C LYS A 4 -29.29 -18.21 -22.26
N ARG A 5 -28.20 -17.74 -21.66
CA ARG A 5 -28.16 -17.33 -20.24
C ARG A 5 -27.51 -15.95 -20.14
N GLY A 6 -28.26 -14.96 -20.61
CA GLY A 6 -28.05 -13.55 -20.31
C GLY A 6 -28.63 -13.21 -18.95
N SER A 7 -27.96 -13.66 -17.89
CA SER A 7 -28.20 -13.21 -16.52
C SER A 7 -26.85 -13.00 -15.85
N GLU A 8 -26.43 -11.72 -15.86
CA GLU A 8 -25.33 -11.09 -15.13
C GLU A 8 -24.50 -11.98 -14.19
N LEU A 9 -23.53 -12.71 -14.74
CA LEU A 9 -22.45 -13.24 -13.92
C LEU A 9 -21.49 -12.08 -13.61
N LYS A 10 -21.73 -11.38 -12.50
CA LYS A 10 -20.75 -10.46 -11.89
C LYS A 10 -19.66 -11.30 -11.23
N ILE A 11 -18.72 -11.77 -12.05
CA ILE A 11 -17.53 -12.47 -11.55
C ILE A 11 -16.58 -11.40 -11.04
N LEU A 12 -16.53 -11.20 -9.73
CA LEU A 12 -15.47 -10.44 -9.08
C LEU A 12 -14.29 -11.40 -8.84
N VAL A 13 -13.33 -11.40 -9.77
CA VAL A 13 -12.03 -12.03 -9.52
C VAL A 13 -11.22 -11.06 -8.67
N THR A 14 -11.19 -11.24 -7.36
CA THR A 14 -10.24 -10.55 -6.48
C THR A 14 -8.85 -11.14 -6.71
N GLY A 15 -8.23 -10.77 -7.83
CA GLY A 15 -6.85 -11.13 -8.13
C GLY A 15 -5.93 -10.48 -7.11
N SER A 16 -4.99 -11.24 -6.57
CA SER A 16 -3.97 -10.74 -5.67
C SER A 16 -3.18 -9.60 -6.34
N ALA A 17 -2.58 -8.73 -5.53
CA ALA A 17 -1.79 -7.55 -5.93
C ALA A 17 -0.68 -7.83 -6.99
N LYS A 18 -0.42 -9.10 -7.32
CA LYS A 18 0.48 -9.58 -8.38
C LYS A 18 0.17 -9.08 -9.78
N LEU A 19 -1.09 -8.74 -10.12
CA LEU A 19 -1.43 -8.33 -11.48
C LEU A 19 -0.78 -6.99 -11.90
N ASP A 20 -0.48 -6.09 -10.95
CA ASP A 20 0.17 -4.79 -11.21
C ASP A 20 1.66 -4.93 -11.62
N PHE A 21 2.27 -6.09 -11.34
CA PHE A 21 3.68 -6.37 -11.61
C PHE A 21 3.93 -7.17 -12.88
N TYR A 22 2.90 -7.81 -13.45
CA TYR A 22 2.99 -8.64 -14.67
C TYR A 22 3.14 -7.82 -15.97
N ARG A 23 3.89 -6.71 -15.91
CA ARG A 23 4.22 -5.85 -17.06
C ARG A 23 5.34 -6.39 -17.96
N TYR A 24 5.91 -7.56 -17.65
CA TYR A 24 7.08 -8.10 -18.34
C TYR A 24 6.82 -9.27 -19.30
N SER A 25 5.61 -9.83 -19.37
CA SER A 25 5.27 -10.83 -20.40
C SER A 25 4.81 -10.10 -21.67
N GLY A 26 5.58 -10.25 -22.75
CA GLY A 26 5.45 -9.53 -24.03
C GLY A 26 4.20 -9.82 -24.87
N ASP A 27 3.08 -10.21 -24.26
CA ASP A 27 1.79 -10.23 -24.92
C ASP A 27 1.03 -8.96 -24.55
N SER A 28 1.01 -8.00 -25.48
CA SER A 28 0.46 -6.67 -25.24
C SER A 28 -1.06 -6.72 -25.20
N LEU A 29 -1.59 -7.04 -24.02
CA LEU A 29 -3.00 -6.83 -23.66
C LEU A 29 -3.32 -5.34 -23.41
N GLN A 30 -2.50 -4.43 -23.92
CA GLN A 30 -2.70 -2.98 -23.83
C GLN A 30 -4.03 -2.62 -24.50
N GLY A 31 -4.95 -2.03 -23.72
CA GLY A 31 -6.24 -1.52 -24.20
C GLY A 31 -7.44 -2.47 -24.07
N ARG A 32 -7.26 -3.72 -23.61
CA ARG A 32 -8.37 -4.69 -23.42
C ARG A 32 -8.73 -4.96 -21.96
N TYR A 33 -8.05 -4.31 -21.03
CA TYR A 33 -8.31 -4.40 -19.60
C TYR A 33 -8.33 -3.00 -18.97
N PHE A 34 -9.31 -2.77 -18.10
CA PHE A 34 -9.39 -1.58 -17.28
C PHE A 34 -8.93 -1.93 -15.87
N PHE A 35 -7.82 -1.32 -15.43
CA PHE A 35 -7.34 -1.47 -14.08
C PHE A 35 -8.17 -0.59 -13.15
N TYR A 36 -8.98 -1.22 -12.30
CA TYR A 36 -9.64 -0.55 -11.20
C TYR A 36 -8.86 -0.77 -9.93
N ARG A 37 -8.42 0.33 -9.32
CA ARG A 37 -7.79 0.33 -8.01
C ARG A 37 -8.88 0.36 -6.95
N LEU A 38 -9.00 -0.71 -6.17
CA LEU A 38 -9.86 -0.73 -5.00
C LEU A 38 -9.10 -0.11 -3.83
N HIS A 39 -9.63 0.99 -3.32
CA HIS A 39 -9.12 1.62 -2.11
C HIS A 39 -9.78 1.00 -0.87
N PRO A 40 -9.15 1.11 0.31
CA PRO A 40 -9.83 0.85 1.57
C PRO A 40 -11.12 1.69 1.66
N PHE A 41 -12.10 1.19 2.42
CA PHE A 41 -13.37 1.86 2.61
C PHE A 41 -13.21 3.32 3.02
N SER A 42 -13.78 4.19 2.21
CA SER A 42 -13.88 5.62 2.51
C SER A 42 -15.05 5.91 3.44
N VAL A 43 -14.97 7.06 4.13
CA VAL A 43 -16.06 7.60 4.96
C VAL A 43 -17.36 7.73 4.14
N ALA A 44 -17.24 8.10 2.87
CA ALA A 44 -18.37 8.25 1.95
C ALA A 44 -19.03 6.91 1.59
N GLU A 45 -18.24 5.87 1.31
CA GLU A 45 -18.74 4.53 1.00
C GLU A 45 -19.46 3.90 2.19
N LEU A 46 -18.92 4.08 3.39
CA LEU A 46 -19.52 3.60 4.63
C LEU A 46 -20.67 4.48 5.14
N LYS A 47 -20.96 5.59 4.45
CA LYS A 47 -21.99 6.58 4.83
C LYS A 47 -21.90 6.97 6.31
N ILE A 48 -20.67 7.14 6.80
CA ILE A 48 -20.42 7.43 8.22
C ILE A 48 -20.91 8.84 8.52
N SER A 49 -21.92 8.93 9.38
CA SER A 49 -22.50 10.19 9.87
C SER A 49 -22.25 10.42 11.37
N SER A 50 -21.75 9.41 12.10
CA SER A 50 -21.53 9.49 13.54
C SER A 50 -20.04 9.46 13.90
N LEU A 51 -19.68 10.24 14.93
CA LEU A 51 -18.31 10.25 15.47
C LEU A 51 -17.87 8.86 15.98
N LYS A 52 -18.82 8.06 16.49
CA LYS A 52 -18.53 6.69 16.95
C LYS A 52 -18.12 5.77 15.80
N ALA A 53 -18.83 5.84 14.66
CA ALA A 53 -18.48 5.05 13.49
C ALA A 53 -17.17 5.54 12.84
N LEU A 54 -16.89 6.84 12.87
CA LEU A 54 -15.60 7.38 12.44
C LEU A 54 -14.45 6.88 13.34
N LYS A 55 -14.62 6.91 14.66
CA LYS A 55 -13.63 6.35 15.61
C LYS A 55 -13.38 4.87 15.34
N LYS A 56 -14.43 4.09 15.08
CA LYS A 56 -14.28 2.67 14.72
C LYS A 56 -13.45 2.47 13.44
N LEU A 57 -13.69 3.28 12.40
CA LEU A 57 -12.91 3.24 11.16
C LEU A 57 -11.43 3.56 11.41
N LEU A 58 -11.15 4.57 12.25
CA LEU A 58 -9.78 4.94 12.62
C LEU A 58 -9.09 3.88 13.50
N GLU A 59 -9.85 3.12 14.29
CA GLU A 59 -9.29 2.07 15.16
C GLU A 59 -9.03 0.73 14.46
N LEU A 60 -9.86 0.36 13.48
CA LEU A 60 -9.81 -0.95 12.82
C LEU A 60 -9.28 -0.90 11.38
N SER A 61 -8.99 0.30 10.86
CA SER A 61 -8.63 0.56 9.46
C SER A 61 -9.81 0.54 8.48
N GLY A 62 -9.58 1.11 7.30
CA GLY A 62 -10.53 1.09 6.18
C GLY A 62 -10.49 -0.21 5.37
N PHE A 63 -9.54 -1.10 5.63
CA PHE A 63 -9.49 -2.38 4.92
C PHE A 63 -10.74 -3.23 5.24
N PRO A 64 -11.34 -3.89 4.25
CA PRO A 64 -12.59 -4.61 4.46
C PRO A 64 -12.49 -5.71 5.52
N GLU A 65 -11.45 -6.54 5.49
CA GLU A 65 -11.34 -7.69 6.40
C GLU A 65 -11.24 -7.26 7.87
N PRO A 66 -10.35 -6.33 8.28
CA PRO A 66 -10.35 -5.82 9.64
C PRO A 66 -11.60 -5.07 10.04
N TYR A 67 -12.12 -4.20 9.16
CA TYR A 67 -13.28 -3.37 9.47
C TYR A 67 -14.53 -4.21 9.75
N LEU A 68 -14.75 -5.25 8.95
CA LEU A 68 -15.86 -6.19 9.08
C LEU A 68 -15.68 -7.13 10.30
N SER A 69 -14.44 -7.49 10.65
CA SER A 69 -14.16 -8.35 11.82
C SER A 69 -14.57 -7.72 13.16
N ASN A 70 -14.65 -6.38 13.22
CA ASN A 70 -15.05 -5.62 14.41
C ASN A 70 -14.26 -5.93 15.70
N SER A 71 -13.05 -6.46 15.59
CA SER A 71 -12.22 -6.89 16.72
C SER A 71 -10.80 -6.34 16.62
N LYS A 72 -10.37 -5.64 17.67
CA LYS A 72 -8.99 -5.10 17.74
C LYS A 72 -7.93 -6.21 17.73
N ARG A 73 -8.25 -7.39 18.26
CA ARG A 73 -7.34 -8.56 18.24
C ARG A 73 -7.17 -9.09 16.82
N GLU A 74 -8.27 -9.19 16.08
CA GLU A 74 -8.25 -9.64 14.69
C GLU A 74 -7.56 -8.62 13.79
N PHE A 75 -7.81 -7.33 14.00
CA PHE A 75 -7.06 -6.27 13.33
C PHE A 75 -5.55 -6.38 13.57
N ALA A 76 -5.11 -6.55 14.82
CA ALA A 76 -3.68 -6.69 15.13
C ALA A 76 -3.06 -7.94 14.49
N ARG A 77 -3.82 -9.05 14.42
CA ARG A 77 -3.40 -10.28 13.75
C ARG A 77 -3.29 -10.08 12.24
N TRP A 78 -4.34 -9.54 11.62
CA TRP A 78 -4.42 -9.25 10.21
C TRP A 78 -3.30 -8.30 9.77
N THR A 79 -3.07 -7.20 10.48
CA THR A 79 -2.02 -6.23 10.15
C THR A 79 -0.63 -6.87 10.19
N ARG A 80 -0.34 -7.76 11.15
CA ARG A 80 0.93 -8.50 11.17
C ARG A 80 1.07 -9.44 9.99
N GLN A 81 0.02 -10.18 9.65
CA GLN A 81 0.02 -11.10 8.52
C GLN A 81 0.16 -10.34 7.19
N TYR A 82 -0.62 -9.29 6.99
CA TYR A 82 -0.60 -8.43 5.80
C TYR A 82 0.80 -7.84 5.55
N ARG A 83 1.43 -7.27 6.60
CA ARG A 83 2.81 -6.76 6.49
C ARG A 83 3.79 -7.86 6.10
N SER A 84 3.72 -9.02 6.75
CA SER A 84 4.60 -10.16 6.47
C SER A 84 4.42 -10.66 5.03
N LEU A 85 3.19 -10.80 4.55
CA LEU A 85 2.88 -11.27 3.20
C LEU A 85 3.42 -10.29 2.14
N ILE A 86 3.19 -8.98 2.30
CA ILE A 86 3.72 -7.97 1.37
C ILE A 86 5.25 -8.01 1.30
N ILE A 87 5.91 -8.07 2.45
CA ILE A 87 7.38 -8.01 2.50
C ILE A 87 8.00 -9.33 2.02
N ARG A 88 7.37 -10.49 2.27
CA ARG A 88 7.97 -11.79 1.99
C ARG A 88 7.57 -12.39 0.65
N GLU A 89 6.35 -12.17 0.21
CA GLU A 89 5.84 -12.70 -1.05
C GLU A 89 6.01 -11.68 -2.17
N ASP A 90 5.44 -10.48 -2.04
CA ASP A 90 5.44 -9.51 -3.13
C ASP A 90 6.82 -8.90 -3.39
N LEU A 91 7.59 -8.63 -2.33
CA LEU A 91 8.91 -8.03 -2.46
C LEU A 91 9.98 -9.02 -2.97
N LYS A 92 9.88 -10.30 -2.57
CA LYS A 92 10.81 -11.35 -2.99
C LYS A 92 10.71 -11.60 -4.50
N ASP A 93 9.52 -11.41 -5.06
CA ASP A 93 9.29 -11.50 -6.50
C ASP A 93 9.86 -10.28 -7.27
N LEU A 94 10.18 -9.17 -6.58
CA LEU A 94 10.60 -7.91 -7.19
C LEU A 94 12.09 -7.58 -7.09
N GLU A 95 12.75 -8.04 -6.03
CA GLU A 95 14.14 -7.67 -5.71
C GLU A 95 15.02 -8.91 -5.54
N ARG A 96 16.32 -8.76 -5.85
CA ARG A 96 17.31 -9.83 -5.65
C ARG A 96 17.44 -10.12 -4.15
N THR A 97 17.50 -11.41 -3.79
CA THR A 97 17.46 -11.95 -2.42
C THR A 97 18.37 -11.24 -1.40
N THR A 98 19.48 -10.64 -1.81
CA THR A 98 20.46 -9.98 -0.93
C THR A 98 19.92 -8.74 -0.23
N GLU A 99 18.99 -8.00 -0.84
CA GLU A 99 18.47 -6.74 -0.26
C GLU A 99 17.17 -6.92 0.55
N LEU A 100 16.57 -8.12 0.54
CA LEU A 100 15.30 -8.39 1.23
C LEU A 100 15.37 -8.06 2.73
N ASN A 101 16.47 -8.47 3.40
CA ASN A 101 16.67 -8.22 4.83
C ASN A 101 16.68 -6.71 5.16
N LYS A 102 17.27 -5.89 4.28
CA LYS A 102 17.37 -4.44 4.50
C LYS A 102 16.03 -3.74 4.25
N ILE A 103 15.23 -4.26 3.32
CA ILE A 103 13.87 -3.75 3.09
C ILE A 103 12.94 -4.16 4.24
N GLU A 104 13.11 -5.37 4.81
CA GLU A 104 12.40 -5.78 6.03
C GLU A 104 12.75 -4.85 7.18
N LEU A 105 14.03 -4.51 7.39
CA LEU A 105 14.45 -3.51 8.38
C LEU A 105 13.85 -2.12 8.11
N LEU A 106 13.83 -1.66 6.85
CA LEU A 106 13.17 -0.41 6.46
C LEU A 106 11.68 -0.43 6.82
N SER A 107 10.99 -1.54 6.56
CA SER A 107 9.57 -1.70 6.86
C SER A 107 9.26 -1.67 8.36
N LEU A 108 10.20 -2.09 9.21
CA LEU A 108 10.11 -2.02 10.66
C LEU A 108 10.35 -0.60 11.18
N ARG A 109 11.26 0.15 10.54
CA ARG A 109 11.60 1.52 10.92
C ARG A 109 10.56 2.55 10.49
N LEU A 110 9.95 2.39 9.31
CA LEU A 110 8.98 3.34 8.76
C LEU A 110 7.80 3.67 9.70
N PRO A 111 7.17 2.72 10.41
CA PRO A 111 6.12 3.01 11.39
C PRO A 111 6.50 4.01 12.49
N GLU A 112 7.76 4.01 12.93
CA GLU A 112 8.24 4.90 14.00
C GLU A 112 8.42 6.35 13.51
N LEU A 113 8.50 6.54 12.20
CA LEU A 113 8.72 7.83 11.55
C LEU A 113 7.42 8.41 10.96
N VAL A 114 6.25 7.84 11.27
CA VAL A 114 4.98 8.33 10.74
C VAL A 114 4.70 9.76 11.23
N GLY A 115 4.37 10.66 10.30
CA GLY A 115 4.01 12.05 10.61
C GLY A 115 5.20 13.01 10.81
N SER A 116 6.43 12.50 10.90
CA SER A 116 7.66 13.29 10.81
C SER A 116 8.11 13.47 9.35
N PRO A 117 8.93 14.49 9.05
CA PRO A 117 9.57 14.61 7.74
C PRO A 117 10.46 13.40 7.45
N LEU A 118 10.23 12.71 6.32
CA LEU A 118 10.98 11.53 5.94
C LEU A 118 12.35 11.92 5.35
N SER A 119 13.39 11.86 6.17
CA SER A 119 14.75 12.08 5.70
C SER A 119 15.33 10.80 5.10
N LEU A 120 15.43 10.76 3.77
CA LEU A 120 16.06 9.63 3.06
C LEU A 120 17.54 9.48 3.41
N ASN A 121 18.20 10.56 3.86
CA ASN A 121 19.60 10.52 4.29
C ASN A 121 19.76 9.78 5.63
N SER A 122 18.88 10.03 6.60
CA SER A 122 18.86 9.29 7.86
C SER A 122 18.59 7.80 7.61
N LEU A 123 17.61 7.46 6.77
CA LEU A 123 17.33 6.06 6.43
C LEU A 123 18.50 5.36 5.74
N ARG A 124 19.23 6.08 4.90
CA ARG A 124 20.43 5.58 4.22
C ARG A 124 21.54 5.23 5.22
N GLU A 125 21.71 6.07 6.24
CA GLU A 125 22.72 5.89 7.30
C GLU A 125 22.34 4.75 8.24
N ASP A 126 21.08 4.73 8.70
CA ASP A 126 20.55 3.68 9.58
C ASP A 126 20.68 2.28 8.96
N LEU A 127 20.42 2.16 7.65
CA LEU A 127 20.42 0.88 6.93
C LEU A 127 21.74 0.58 6.20
N ASN A 128 22.72 1.49 6.26
CA ASN A 128 24.01 1.43 5.57
C ASN A 128 23.91 1.03 4.08
N VAL A 129 23.14 1.80 3.32
CA VAL A 129 22.84 1.53 1.89
C VAL A 129 23.08 2.76 1.03
N SER A 130 22.92 2.64 -0.29
CA SER A 130 22.98 3.81 -1.18
C SER A 130 21.67 4.61 -1.12
N HIS A 131 21.75 5.92 -1.36
CA HIS A 131 20.54 6.78 -1.43
C HIS A 131 19.57 6.30 -2.52
N ARG A 132 20.12 5.79 -3.63
CA ARG A 132 19.34 5.21 -4.73
C ARG A 132 18.55 3.97 -4.29
N ALA A 133 19.14 3.11 -3.47
CA ALA A 133 18.49 1.90 -2.96
C ALA A 133 17.30 2.27 -2.05
N VAL A 134 17.50 3.12 -1.03
CA VAL A 134 16.41 3.57 -0.14
C VAL A 134 15.29 4.23 -0.92
N THR A 135 15.63 5.09 -1.89
CA THR A 135 14.63 5.74 -2.73
C THR A 135 13.82 4.74 -3.55
N SER A 136 14.49 3.74 -4.13
CA SER A 136 13.83 2.65 -4.87
C SER A 136 12.89 1.87 -3.97
N TRP A 137 13.35 1.48 -2.78
CA TRP A 137 12.55 0.70 -1.83
C TRP A 137 11.36 1.47 -1.30
N CYS A 138 11.50 2.76 -0.98
CA CYS A 138 10.35 3.60 -0.63
C CYS A 138 9.33 3.69 -1.77
N ASN A 139 9.77 3.76 -3.03
CA ASN A 139 8.87 3.77 -4.18
C ASN A 139 8.17 2.41 -4.36
N ILE A 140 8.87 1.29 -4.12
CA ILE A 140 8.29 -0.06 -4.17
C ILE A 140 7.24 -0.20 -3.05
N LEU A 141 7.58 0.16 -1.82
CA LEU A 141 6.66 0.12 -0.69
C LEU A 141 5.44 1.04 -0.89
N GLU A 142 5.60 2.16 -1.59
CA GLU A 142 4.46 3.02 -1.97
C GLU A 142 3.56 2.37 -3.02
N ARG A 143 4.14 1.63 -3.97
CA ARG A 143 3.39 0.86 -4.98
C ARG A 143 2.70 -0.36 -4.38
N LEU A 144 3.29 -0.97 -3.36
CA LEU A 144 2.72 -2.08 -2.60
C LEU A 144 1.67 -1.62 -1.57
N TYR A 145 1.30 -0.34 -1.56
CA TYR A 145 0.38 0.24 -0.59
C TYR A 145 0.80 -0.02 0.86
N PHE A 146 2.10 -0.10 1.12
CA PHE A 146 2.65 -0.18 2.47
C PHE A 146 2.74 1.24 3.08
N ILE A 147 3.26 2.20 2.31
CA ILE A 147 3.30 3.63 2.67
C ILE A 147 2.60 4.49 1.62
N PHE A 148 2.17 5.69 2.02
CA PHE A 148 1.88 6.78 1.10
C PHE A 148 2.57 8.05 1.59
N ARG A 149 3.06 8.87 0.65
CA ARG A 149 3.76 10.11 0.97
C ARG A 149 2.88 11.33 0.68
N LEU A 150 2.72 12.19 1.67
CA LEU A 150 2.06 13.47 1.52
C LEU A 150 3.10 14.55 1.22
N SER A 151 2.88 15.25 0.10
CA SER A 151 3.64 16.46 -0.19
C SER A 151 3.28 17.56 0.81
N PRO A 152 4.27 18.36 1.26
CA PRO A 152 4.01 19.45 2.19
C PRO A 152 3.08 20.48 1.54
N PHE A 153 1.99 20.80 2.24
CA PHE A 153 1.04 21.82 1.81
C PHE A 153 1.71 23.20 1.93
N GLY A 154 1.84 23.92 0.81
CA GLY A 154 2.41 25.27 0.79
C GLY A 154 3.84 25.37 0.26
N ALA A 155 3.95 25.51 -1.06
CA ALA A 155 4.80 26.49 -1.79
C ALA A 155 4.67 26.23 -3.30
N PRO A 156 4.79 27.26 -4.17
CA PRO A 156 4.77 27.07 -5.62
C PRO A 156 5.93 26.16 -6.07
N SER A 157 5.51 25.06 -6.73
CA SER A 157 6.14 24.26 -7.80
C SER A 157 7.60 23.79 -7.78
N ILE A 158 8.54 24.24 -6.94
CA ILE A 158 9.91 23.66 -6.93
C ILE A 158 10.49 23.50 -5.53
N LYS A 159 10.26 24.47 -4.62
CA LYS A 159 10.73 24.37 -3.22
C LYS A 159 9.97 23.33 -2.40
N ALA A 160 8.71 23.04 -2.75
CA ALA A 160 7.92 21.99 -2.13
C ALA A 160 8.44 20.58 -2.44
N VAL A 161 9.14 20.40 -3.58
CA VAL A 161 9.78 19.13 -3.96
C VAL A 161 11.03 18.87 -3.12
N LYS A 162 11.74 19.92 -2.70
CA LYS A 162 12.91 19.85 -1.80
C LYS A 162 12.55 19.64 -0.32
N LYS A 163 11.33 19.96 0.08
CA LYS A 163 10.88 19.71 1.46
C LYS A 163 10.62 18.22 1.64
N GLU A 164 11.15 17.68 2.72
CA GLU A 164 10.95 16.28 3.11
C GLU A 164 9.45 15.98 3.20
N ARG A 165 9.02 14.95 2.46
CA ARG A 165 7.63 14.50 2.45
C ARG A 165 7.36 13.78 3.75
N LYS A 166 6.16 13.95 4.30
CA LYS A 166 5.70 13.09 5.39
C LYS A 166 5.20 11.79 4.79
N HIS A 167 5.49 10.66 5.42
CA HIS A 167 4.81 9.42 5.06
C HIS A 167 3.85 8.98 6.16
N TYR A 168 2.89 8.21 5.71
CA TYR A 168 1.90 7.52 6.52
C TYR A 168 1.81 6.10 6.00
N LEU A 169 1.31 5.22 6.85
CA LEU A 169 1.03 3.84 6.48
C LEU A 169 -0.43 3.72 6.06
N TYR A 170 -0.74 2.79 5.16
CA TYR A 170 -2.13 2.51 4.78
C TYR A 170 -2.95 1.85 5.90
N ASN A 171 -2.31 1.35 6.96
CA ASN A 171 -2.93 0.63 8.07
C ASN A 171 -3.61 1.54 9.09
#